data_AF-A0A5A8CRP9-F1
#
_entry.id   AF-A0A5A8CRP9-F1
#
_cell.length_a   1.000
_cell.length_b   1.000
_cell.length_c   1.000
_cell.angle_alpha   90.00
_cell.angle_beta   90.00
_cell.angle_gamma   90.00
#
_symmetry.space_group_name_H-M   'P 1'
#
loop_
_entity.id
_entity.type
_entity.pdbx_description
1 polymer ?
#
loop_
_entity_poly.entity_id
_entity_poly.type
_entity_poly.pdbx_seq_one_letter_code
_entity_poly.pdbx_strand_id
1 'polypeptide(L)'
;MVRRALAEGDEEPGSRPAPVVTSHSVERVEPPAAASGGALAASLAARLFALHERRVAAFRSLEDAGNALVATTRSVAVAEAALDGCDGADADATAAEAGLATAAAVRAFQTSMADVTARMANVSEGFRSVGQEASSAVDAGSDCAELAAIAAAVTAVQAVEKERLQLAAKRQVLLLTGARNSAEGEDLADTEARLSALGLRAQAAVDALRDEVADLMLG
;
A
#
# COMPACT_ATOMS: atom_id res chain seq x y z
N MET A 1 -33.35 12.18 -94.86
CA MET A 1 -33.80 10.80 -94.57
C MET A 1 -32.57 9.90 -94.47
N VAL A 2 -32.49 9.11 -93.38
CA VAL A 2 -31.75 7.84 -93.24
C VAL A 2 -30.20 7.86 -93.16
N ARG A 3 -29.72 7.05 -92.19
CA ARG A 3 -28.37 6.84 -91.64
C ARG A 3 -27.54 5.80 -92.44
N ARG A 4 -26.30 5.59 -91.94
CA ARG A 4 -25.36 4.41 -91.99
C ARG A 4 -24.23 4.51 -93.02
N ALA A 5 -22.98 4.08 -92.76
CA ALA A 5 -22.31 3.49 -91.58
C ALA A 5 -20.77 3.47 -91.81
N LEU A 6 -20.01 3.34 -90.70
CA LEU A 6 -18.76 2.54 -90.50
C LEU A 6 -17.57 2.74 -91.47
N ALA A 7 -16.30 2.62 -91.12
CA ALA A 7 -15.44 2.57 -89.93
C ALA A 7 -14.02 2.41 -90.53
N GLU A 8 -12.96 2.96 -89.93
CA GLU A 8 -11.55 2.46 -89.96
C GLU A 8 -10.55 3.59 -89.62
N GLY A 9 -9.45 3.22 -88.96
CA GLY A 9 -8.33 4.10 -88.59
C GLY A 9 -8.12 4.17 -87.06
N ASP A 10 -7.65 3.15 -86.34
CA ASP A 10 -6.35 2.45 -86.38
C ASP A 10 -5.28 3.11 -85.48
N GLU A 11 -4.47 2.25 -84.85
CA GLU A 11 -3.21 2.50 -84.10
C GLU A 11 -3.22 2.86 -82.58
N GLU A 12 -2.96 1.83 -81.75
CA GLU A 12 -2.04 1.91 -80.59
C GLU A 12 -0.60 1.67 -81.11
N PRO A 13 0.49 2.29 -80.58
CA PRO A 13 0.99 1.97 -79.23
C PRO A 13 1.75 3.11 -78.50
N GLY A 14 1.65 3.18 -77.16
CA GLY A 14 2.40 4.18 -76.39
C GLY A 14 2.49 3.86 -74.89
N SER A 15 3.66 3.36 -74.49
CA SER A 15 4.13 3.14 -73.13
C SER A 15 3.79 4.30 -72.18
N ARG A 16 3.00 4.04 -71.13
CA ARG A 16 2.79 4.98 -70.00
C ARG A 16 3.61 4.52 -68.78
N PRO A 17 4.47 5.37 -68.19
CA PRO A 17 5.05 5.10 -66.88
C PRO A 17 4.03 5.34 -65.75
N ALA A 18 4.16 4.55 -64.69
CA ALA A 18 3.29 4.49 -63.51
C ALA A 18 3.44 5.69 -62.56
N PRO A 19 2.42 5.99 -61.74
CA PRO A 19 2.63 6.64 -60.46
C PRO A 19 2.58 5.64 -59.29
N VAL A 20 3.65 5.72 -58.52
CA VAL A 20 3.88 5.19 -57.17
C VAL A 20 2.64 5.33 -56.28
N VAL A 21 2.15 4.23 -55.72
CA VAL A 21 1.17 4.26 -54.63
C VAL A 21 1.90 4.70 -53.38
N THR A 22 1.80 6.00 -53.09
CA THR A 22 2.23 6.60 -51.84
C THR A 22 1.33 6.14 -50.70
N SER A 23 1.98 5.71 -49.61
CA SER A 23 1.52 5.52 -48.24
C SER A 23 0.02 5.69 -47.98
N HIS A 24 -0.66 4.58 -47.66
CA HIS A 24 -1.83 4.64 -46.80
C HIS A 24 -1.39 5.11 -45.41
N SER A 25 -1.67 6.37 -45.10
CA SER A 25 -1.71 6.87 -43.74
C SER A 25 -2.77 6.05 -42.98
N VAL A 26 -2.34 5.05 -42.23
CA VAL A 26 -3.16 4.50 -41.15
C VAL A 26 -3.34 5.66 -40.18
N GLU A 27 -4.54 6.23 -40.17
CA GLU A 27 -4.97 7.21 -39.20
C GLU A 27 -4.76 6.57 -37.81
N ARG A 28 -3.65 6.94 -37.16
CA ARG A 28 -3.39 6.55 -35.78
C ARG A 28 -4.37 7.38 -34.96
N VAL A 29 -5.53 6.80 -34.68
CA VAL A 29 -6.46 7.35 -33.71
C VAL A 29 -5.73 7.32 -32.37
N GLU A 30 -5.14 8.45 -31.98
CA GLU A 30 -4.72 8.65 -30.60
C GLU A 30 -5.97 8.49 -29.73
N PRO A 31 -5.97 7.60 -28.72
CA PRO A 31 -7.10 7.49 -27.82
C PRO A 31 -7.33 8.86 -27.18
N PRO A 32 -8.59 9.29 -26.97
CA PRO A 32 -8.86 10.56 -26.33
C PRO A 32 -8.12 10.62 -24.99
N ALA A 33 -7.53 11.78 -24.66
CA ALA A 33 -6.73 11.96 -23.44
C ALA A 33 -7.48 11.55 -22.15
N ALA A 34 -8.82 11.58 -22.17
CA ALA A 34 -9.68 11.07 -21.10
C ALA A 34 -9.59 9.54 -20.94
N ALA A 35 -9.50 8.77 -22.03
CA ALA A 35 -9.35 7.32 -21.99
C ALA A 35 -7.96 6.87 -21.51
N SER A 36 -6.91 7.66 -21.80
CA SER A 36 -5.56 7.40 -21.29
C SER A 36 -5.41 7.83 -19.83
N GLY A 37 -6.04 8.94 -19.42
CA GLY A 37 -6.09 9.38 -18.02
C GLY A 37 -6.83 8.41 -17.10
N GLY A 38 -8.02 7.94 -17.51
CA GLY A 38 -8.80 6.95 -16.75
C GLY A 38 -8.10 5.59 -16.59
N ALA A 39 -7.44 5.10 -17.65
CA ALA A 39 -6.67 3.86 -17.58
C ALA A 39 -5.45 3.98 -16.64
N LEU A 40 -4.79 5.14 -16.63
CA LEU A 40 -3.71 5.44 -15.70
C LEU A 40 -4.22 5.51 -14.26
N ALA A 41 -5.32 6.22 -14.00
CA ALA A 41 -5.94 6.33 -12.69
C ALA A 41 -6.34 4.96 -12.13
N ALA A 42 -6.97 4.10 -12.95
CA ALA A 42 -7.33 2.73 -12.55
C ALA A 42 -6.09 1.87 -12.19
N SER A 43 -5.02 1.97 -12.97
CA SER A 43 -3.76 1.27 -12.71
C SER A 43 -3.09 1.73 -11.40
N LEU A 44 -3.02 3.05 -11.18
CA LEU A 44 -2.45 3.65 -9.98
C LEU A 44 -3.28 3.32 -8.74
N ALA A 45 -4.62 3.34 -8.85
CA ALA A 45 -5.52 2.93 -7.77
C ALA A 45 -5.33 1.44 -7.40
N ALA A 46 -5.24 0.54 -8.38
CA ALA A 46 -4.98 -0.87 -8.14
C ALA A 46 -3.64 -1.10 -7.42
N ARG A 47 -2.58 -0.40 -7.84
CA ARG A 47 -1.27 -0.42 -7.15
C ARG A 47 -1.38 0.10 -5.72
N LEU A 48 -2.11 1.20 -5.51
CA LEU A 48 -2.32 1.79 -4.19
C LEU A 48 -3.06 0.85 -3.24
N PHE A 49 -4.10 0.16 -3.71
CA PHE A 49 -4.83 -0.84 -2.91
C PHE A 49 -3.94 -2.02 -2.54
N ALA A 50 -3.16 -2.55 -3.49
CA ALA A 50 -2.22 -3.63 -3.20
C ALA A 50 -1.15 -3.23 -2.16
N LEU A 51 -0.63 -1.99 -2.24
CA LEU A 51 0.29 -1.45 -1.24
C LEU A 51 -0.37 -1.31 0.13
N HIS A 52 -1.63 -0.85 0.18
CA HIS A 52 -2.39 -0.72 1.41
C HIS A 52 -2.65 -2.08 2.08
N GLU A 53 -2.98 -3.13 1.31
CA GLU A 53 -3.17 -4.48 1.87
C GLU A 53 -1.88 -5.02 2.49
N ARG A 54 -0.75 -4.87 1.79
CA ARG A 54 0.57 -5.26 2.30
C ARG A 54 0.91 -4.51 3.59
N ARG A 55 0.57 -3.22 3.64
CA ARG A 55 0.73 -2.38 4.83
C ARG A 55 -0.07 -2.91 6.02
N VAL A 56 -1.36 -3.18 5.81
CA VAL A 56 -2.26 -3.70 6.86
C VAL A 56 -1.75 -5.05 7.38
N ALA A 57 -1.32 -5.94 6.47
CA ALA A 57 -0.74 -7.23 6.84
C ALA A 57 0.55 -7.08 7.67
N ALA A 58 1.43 -6.15 7.30
CA ALA A 58 2.66 -5.87 8.06
C ALA A 58 2.37 -5.38 9.48
N PHE A 59 1.40 -4.47 9.65
CA PHE A 59 1.01 -3.98 10.97
C PHE A 59 0.36 -5.08 11.83
N ARG A 60 -0.50 -5.94 11.27
CA ARG A 60 -1.09 -7.07 12.00
C ARG A 60 -0.02 -8.05 12.48
N SER A 61 0.94 -8.40 11.61
CA SER A 61 2.07 -9.25 11.99
C SER A 61 2.88 -8.69 13.15
N LEU A 62 3.07 -7.36 13.19
CA LEU A 62 3.78 -6.71 14.29
C LEU A 62 2.97 -6.76 15.60
N GLU A 63 1.66 -6.55 15.51
CA GLU A 63 0.74 -6.62 16.63
C GLU A 63 0.72 -8.02 17.25
N ASP A 64 0.65 -9.06 16.42
CA ASP A 64 0.69 -10.46 16.85
C ASP A 64 2.02 -10.80 17.55
N ALA A 65 3.15 -10.38 16.97
CA ALA A 65 4.47 -10.59 17.58
C ALA A 65 4.60 -9.89 18.93
N GLY A 66 4.07 -8.67 19.06
CA GLY A 66 4.06 -7.94 20.32
C GLY A 66 3.13 -8.55 21.36
N ASN A 67 1.94 -8.99 20.97
CA ASN A 67 1.02 -9.69 21.87
C ASN A 67 1.64 -11.01 22.40
N ALA A 68 2.37 -11.74 21.55
CA ALA A 68 3.10 -12.95 21.95
C ALA A 68 4.22 -12.65 22.95
N LEU A 69 4.97 -11.55 22.75
CA LEU A 69 5.98 -11.09 23.70
C LEU A 69 5.35 -10.79 25.07
N VAL A 70 4.26 -10.02 25.10
CA VAL A 70 3.55 -9.67 26.35
C VAL A 70 3.05 -10.91 27.07
N ALA A 71 2.45 -11.86 26.34
CA ALA A 71 1.97 -13.11 26.92
C ALA A 71 3.10 -13.94 27.54
N THR A 72 4.25 -14.01 26.87
CA THR A 72 5.44 -14.71 27.37
C THR A 72 5.98 -14.05 28.64
N THR A 73 6.17 -12.73 28.62
CA THR A 73 6.67 -11.97 29.77
C THR A 73 5.74 -12.08 30.98
N ARG A 74 4.41 -12.04 30.77
CA ARG A 74 3.44 -12.23 31.85
C ARG A 74 3.50 -13.64 32.43
N SER A 75 3.65 -14.66 31.59
CA SER A 75 3.76 -16.06 32.05
C SER A 75 5.01 -16.28 32.90
N VAL A 76 6.12 -15.65 32.51
CA VAL A 76 7.37 -15.64 33.28
C VAL A 76 7.21 -14.92 34.62
N ALA A 77 6.60 -13.74 34.65
CA ALA A 77 6.36 -13.00 35.89
C ALA A 77 5.47 -13.79 36.89
N VAL A 78 4.48 -14.56 36.39
CA VAL A 78 3.66 -15.44 37.23
C VAL A 78 4.47 -16.62 37.77
N ALA A 79 5.34 -17.22 36.95
CA ALA A 79 6.23 -18.30 37.39
C ALA A 79 7.22 -17.81 38.45
N GLU A 80 7.84 -16.64 38.26
CA GLU A 80 8.75 -16.01 39.24
C GLU A 80 8.01 -15.70 40.56
N ALA A 81 6.81 -15.12 40.51
CA ALA A 81 6.02 -14.84 41.72
C ALA A 81 5.57 -16.11 42.46
N ALA A 82 5.37 -17.23 41.75
CA ALA A 82 5.05 -18.52 42.38
C ALA A 82 6.26 -19.18 43.06
N LEU A 83 7.48 -18.79 42.65
CA LEU A 83 8.73 -19.25 43.25
C LEU A 83 9.20 -18.36 44.40
N ASP A 84 8.61 -17.17 44.55
CA ASP A 84 8.90 -16.21 45.64
C ASP A 84 8.46 -16.82 46.98
N GLY A 85 9.39 -17.53 47.64
CA GLY A 85 9.15 -18.33 48.85
C GLY A 85 9.67 -19.77 48.80
N CYS A 86 10.20 -20.23 47.65
CA CYS A 86 10.92 -21.50 47.52
C CYS A 86 12.44 -21.27 47.56
N ASP A 87 13.10 -21.70 48.63
CA ASP A 87 14.58 -21.68 48.71
C ASP A 87 15.16 -22.94 48.05
N GLY A 88 16.10 -22.78 47.11
CA GLY A 88 16.90 -23.90 46.58
C GLY A 88 17.31 -23.76 45.11
N ALA A 89 18.22 -24.64 44.67
CA ALA A 89 18.78 -24.66 43.32
C ALA A 89 17.73 -24.81 42.19
N ASP A 90 16.55 -25.37 42.49
CA ASP A 90 15.44 -25.53 41.54
C ASP A 90 14.74 -24.19 41.24
N ALA A 91 14.68 -23.27 42.21
CA ALA A 91 14.15 -21.92 42.01
C ALA A 91 15.09 -21.09 41.12
N ASP A 92 16.40 -21.19 41.35
CA ASP A 92 17.44 -20.55 40.53
C ASP A 92 17.44 -21.07 39.09
N ALA A 93 17.31 -22.39 38.89
CA ALA A 93 17.22 -22.99 37.57
C ALA A 93 15.96 -22.53 36.81
N THR A 94 14.82 -22.49 37.48
CA THR A 94 13.55 -22.04 36.87
C THR A 94 13.57 -20.55 36.53
N ALA A 95 14.16 -19.70 37.39
CA ALA A 95 14.36 -18.28 37.10
C ALA A 95 15.30 -18.08 35.90
N ALA A 96 16.37 -18.88 35.79
CA ALA A 96 17.28 -18.82 34.64
C ALA A 96 16.59 -19.23 33.33
N GLU A 97 15.78 -20.29 33.34
CA GLU A 97 14.98 -20.71 32.17
C GLU A 97 13.94 -19.64 31.76
N ALA A 98 13.28 -19.02 32.75
CA ALA A 98 12.31 -17.95 32.52
C ALA A 98 12.96 -16.69 31.93
N GLY A 99 14.16 -16.32 32.42
CA GLY A 99 14.98 -15.25 31.85
C GLY A 99 15.42 -15.54 30.41
N LEU A 100 15.82 -16.78 30.11
CA LEU A 100 16.15 -17.24 28.76
C LEU A 100 14.95 -17.16 27.80
N ALA A 101 13.77 -17.62 28.25
CA ALA A 101 12.54 -17.56 27.46
C ALA A 101 12.14 -16.11 27.13
N THR A 102 12.21 -15.21 28.12
CA THR A 102 11.94 -13.77 27.92
C THR A 102 12.95 -13.15 26.95
N ALA A 103 14.25 -13.43 27.11
CA ALA A 103 15.28 -12.92 26.22
C ALA A 103 15.16 -13.43 24.77
N ALA A 104 14.67 -14.66 24.59
CA ALA A 104 14.36 -15.22 23.28
C ALA A 104 13.13 -14.53 22.64
N ALA A 105 12.06 -14.32 23.42
CA ALA A 105 10.87 -13.62 22.95
C ALA A 105 11.17 -12.16 22.57
N VAL A 106 11.98 -11.45 23.36
CA VAL A 106 12.42 -10.07 23.05
C VAL A 106 13.20 -10.04 21.74
N ARG A 107 14.12 -10.99 21.52
CA ARG A 107 14.89 -11.09 20.27
C ARG A 107 13.97 -11.37 19.07
N ALA A 108 13.02 -12.29 19.20
CA ALA A 108 12.06 -12.60 18.14
C ALA A 108 11.19 -11.38 17.78
N PHE A 109 10.75 -10.62 18.78
CA PHE A 109 10.03 -9.37 18.58
C PHE A 109 10.89 -8.30 17.89
N GLN A 110 12.16 -8.13 18.29
CA GLN A 110 13.10 -7.22 17.63
C GLN A 110 13.34 -7.58 16.17
N THR A 111 13.49 -8.88 15.85
CA THR A 111 13.59 -9.35 14.47
C THR A 111 12.32 -9.04 13.67
N SER A 112 11.14 -9.25 14.27
CA SER A 112 9.85 -8.93 13.64
C SER A 112 9.69 -7.44 13.39
N MET A 113 10.10 -6.59 14.34
CA MET A 113 10.15 -5.13 14.18
C MET A 113 11.07 -4.71 13.03
N ALA A 114 12.26 -5.31 12.93
CA ALA A 114 13.20 -5.00 11.87
C ALA A 114 12.66 -5.40 10.48
N ASP A 115 12.06 -6.59 10.35
CA ASP A 115 11.44 -7.06 9.11
C ASP A 115 10.25 -6.18 8.71
N VAL A 116 9.35 -5.87 9.66
CA VAL A 116 8.22 -4.96 9.41
C VAL A 116 8.70 -3.56 9.02
N THR A 117 9.75 -3.04 9.66
CA THR A 117 10.34 -1.74 9.29
C THR A 117 10.87 -1.76 7.86
N ALA A 118 11.57 -2.83 7.46
CA ALA A 118 12.08 -2.99 6.09
C ALA A 118 10.94 -3.12 5.06
N ARG A 119 9.91 -3.92 5.36
CA ARG A 119 8.71 -4.04 4.52
C ARG A 119 7.97 -2.71 4.39
N MET A 120 7.84 -1.97 5.49
CA MET A 120 7.22 -0.65 5.51
C MET A 120 8.01 0.38 4.71
N ALA A 121 9.35 0.32 4.72
CA ALA A 121 10.16 1.19 3.86
C ALA A 121 9.84 0.97 2.36
N ASN A 122 9.73 -0.29 1.92
CA ASN A 122 9.36 -0.63 0.55
C ASN A 122 7.92 -0.19 0.22
N VAL A 123 6.98 -0.35 1.17
CA VAL A 123 5.59 0.09 1.01
C VAL A 123 5.50 1.61 0.90
N SER A 124 6.19 2.35 1.77
CA SER A 124 6.21 3.82 1.73
C SER A 124 6.89 4.36 0.47
N GLU A 125 7.91 3.67 -0.05
CA GLU A 125 8.49 3.98 -1.37
C GLU A 125 7.50 3.74 -2.50
N GLY A 126 6.74 2.63 -2.47
CA GLY A 126 5.66 2.38 -3.41
C GLY A 126 4.58 3.46 -3.40
N PHE A 127 4.14 3.90 -2.21
CA PHE A 127 3.22 5.03 -2.08
C PHE A 127 3.79 6.31 -2.68
N ARG A 128 5.07 6.62 -2.42
CA ARG A 128 5.74 7.80 -2.98
C ARG A 128 5.78 7.74 -4.51
N SER A 129 6.12 6.60 -5.09
CA SER A 129 6.13 6.40 -6.54
C SER A 129 4.74 6.61 -7.15
N VAL A 130 3.69 6.02 -6.55
CA VAL A 130 2.31 6.23 -7.02
C VAL A 130 1.90 7.70 -6.93
N GLY A 131 2.22 8.38 -5.83
CA GLY A 131 1.93 9.80 -5.66
C GLY A 131 2.67 10.68 -6.67
N GLN A 132 3.95 10.41 -6.93
CA GLN A 132 4.74 11.16 -7.92
C GLN A 132 4.23 10.95 -9.35
N GLU A 133 3.85 9.72 -9.71
CA GLU A 133 3.25 9.41 -11.00
C GLU A 133 1.91 10.13 -11.17
N ALA A 134 1.06 10.13 -10.13
CA ALA A 134 -0.21 10.85 -10.14
C ALA A 134 -0.03 12.36 -10.27
N SER A 135 0.82 12.97 -9.44
CA SER A 135 1.11 14.41 -9.49
C SER A 135 1.71 14.84 -10.83
N SER A 136 2.65 14.06 -11.37
CA SER A 136 3.29 14.38 -12.67
C SER A 136 2.27 14.34 -13.81
N ALA A 137 1.29 13.43 -13.74
CA ALA A 137 0.23 13.35 -14.74
C ALA A 137 -0.76 14.53 -14.63
N VAL A 138 -1.08 15.00 -13.41
CA VAL A 138 -1.86 16.23 -13.19
C VAL A 138 -1.10 17.45 -13.73
N ASP A 139 0.19 17.59 -13.40
CA ASP A 139 1.04 18.71 -13.84
C ASP A 139 1.22 18.74 -15.37
N ALA A 140 1.14 17.58 -16.03
CA ALA A 140 1.16 17.46 -17.49
C ALA A 140 -0.17 17.86 -18.16
N GLY A 141 -1.17 18.33 -17.39
CA GLY A 141 -2.45 18.80 -17.90
C GLY A 141 -3.51 17.71 -18.04
N SER A 142 -3.40 16.61 -17.28
CA SER A 142 -4.50 15.65 -17.17
C SER A 142 -5.60 16.23 -16.28
N ASP A 143 -6.77 16.54 -16.86
CA ASP A 143 -7.97 17.00 -16.14
C ASP A 143 -8.69 15.86 -15.38
N CYS A 144 -7.99 14.76 -15.10
CA CYS A 144 -8.51 13.58 -14.43
C CYS A 144 -8.52 13.84 -12.92
N ALA A 145 -9.69 14.20 -12.37
CA ALA A 145 -9.91 14.47 -10.95
C ALA A 145 -9.46 13.31 -10.05
N GLU A 146 -9.50 12.10 -10.58
CA GLU A 146 -9.13 10.85 -9.92
C GLU A 146 -7.63 10.74 -9.68
N LEU A 147 -6.78 11.33 -10.54
CA LEU A 147 -5.34 11.41 -10.28
C LEU A 147 -5.03 12.35 -9.10
N ALA A 148 -5.80 13.44 -8.96
CA ALA A 148 -5.68 14.33 -7.81
C ALA A 148 -6.15 13.63 -6.52
N ALA A 149 -7.23 12.85 -6.58
CA ALA A 149 -7.70 12.04 -5.46
C ALA A 149 -6.68 10.96 -5.05
N ILE A 150 -6.04 10.28 -6.00
CA ILE A 150 -4.96 9.32 -5.73
C ILE A 150 -3.80 10.01 -4.99
N ALA A 151 -3.35 11.17 -5.47
CA ALA A 151 -2.28 11.93 -4.81
C ALA A 151 -2.65 12.37 -3.38
N ALA A 152 -3.90 12.80 -3.17
CA ALA A 152 -4.43 13.15 -1.86
C ALA A 152 -4.49 11.93 -0.92
N ALA A 153 -4.97 10.78 -1.41
CA ALA A 153 -5.05 9.54 -0.65
C ALA A 153 -3.66 9.02 -0.24
N VAL A 154 -2.67 9.08 -1.14
CA VAL A 154 -1.26 8.77 -0.83
C VAL A 154 -0.76 9.64 0.32
N THR A 155 -0.99 10.95 0.24
CA THR A 155 -0.53 11.91 1.25
C THR A 155 -1.16 11.64 2.61
N ALA A 156 -2.47 11.41 2.65
CA ALA A 156 -3.21 11.10 3.87
C ALA A 156 -2.70 9.79 4.51
N VAL A 157 -2.47 8.76 3.69
CA VAL A 157 -1.91 7.49 4.14
C VAL A 157 -0.52 7.65 4.74
N GLN A 158 0.38 8.36 4.07
CA GLN A 158 1.76 8.56 4.52
C GLN A 158 1.83 9.38 5.83
N ALA A 159 0.95 10.37 5.99
CA ALA A 159 0.88 11.16 7.23
C ALA A 159 0.53 10.28 8.45
N VAL A 160 -0.36 9.29 8.26
CA VAL A 160 -0.78 8.37 9.31
C VAL A 160 0.26 7.30 9.63
N GLU A 161 1.04 6.84 8.64
CA GLU A 161 2.04 5.77 8.82
C GLU A 161 3.10 6.09 9.87
N LYS A 162 3.63 7.32 9.82
CA LYS A 162 4.68 7.76 10.75
C LYS A 162 4.18 7.77 12.20
N GLU A 163 2.98 8.29 12.43
CA GLU A 163 2.38 8.36 13.77
C GLU A 163 2.02 6.97 14.28
N ARG A 164 1.51 6.09 13.41
CA ARG A 164 1.10 4.72 13.77
C ARG A 164 2.28 3.85 14.20
N LEU A 165 3.43 3.93 13.54
CA LEU A 165 4.64 3.18 13.94
C LEU A 165 5.15 3.61 15.31
N GLN A 166 5.16 4.92 15.58
CA GLN A 166 5.59 5.45 16.88
C GLN A 166 4.65 5.02 18.01
N LEU A 167 3.33 5.09 17.79
CA LEU A 167 2.34 4.67 18.77
C LEU A 167 2.32 3.15 18.97
N ALA A 168 2.57 2.35 17.93
CA ALA A 168 2.68 0.89 18.06
C ALA A 168 3.90 0.50 18.92
N ALA A 169 5.04 1.17 18.73
CA ALA A 169 6.21 0.99 19.58
C ALA A 169 5.93 1.42 21.03
N LYS A 170 5.29 2.59 21.23
CA LYS A 170 4.88 3.09 22.55
C LYS A 170 3.95 2.10 23.27
N ARG A 171 2.94 1.57 22.57
CA ARG A 171 2.01 0.55 23.10
C ARG A 171 2.76 -0.66 23.64
N GLN A 172 3.75 -1.16 22.91
CA GLN A 172 4.51 -2.34 23.35
C GLN A 172 5.37 -2.04 24.56
N VAL A 173 6.00 -0.86 24.64
CA VAL A 173 6.71 -0.43 25.85
C VAL A 173 5.76 -0.36 27.04
N LEU A 174 4.61 0.29 26.89
CA LEU A 174 3.60 0.42 27.96
C LEU A 174 3.01 -0.91 28.39
N LEU A 175 2.81 -1.88 27.49
CA LEU A 175 2.36 -3.23 27.87
C LEU A 175 3.43 -3.99 28.69
N LEU A 176 4.71 -3.72 28.42
CA LEU A 176 5.83 -4.34 29.13
C LEU A 176 6.13 -3.66 30.47
N THR A 177 5.99 -2.33 30.56
CA THR A 177 6.27 -1.56 31.79
C THR A 177 5.03 -1.40 32.67
N GLY A 178 3.88 -1.10 32.06
CA GLY A 178 2.59 -0.83 32.67
C GLY A 178 1.91 -2.02 33.33
N ALA A 179 2.45 -3.23 33.19
CA ALA A 179 2.10 -4.34 34.06
C ALA A 179 2.44 -4.07 35.55
N ARG A 180 3.15 -2.97 35.87
CA ARG A 180 3.54 -2.62 37.24
C ARG A 180 2.77 -1.45 37.89
N ASN A 181 2.13 -0.51 37.16
CA ASN A 181 1.51 0.69 37.76
C ASN A 181 0.22 1.19 37.06
N SER A 182 -0.73 1.76 37.80
CA SER A 182 -2.04 2.21 37.29
C SER A 182 -1.99 3.42 36.35
N ALA A 183 -1.02 4.32 36.51
CA ALA A 183 -0.85 5.50 35.66
C ALA A 183 -0.48 5.14 34.21
N GLU A 184 0.27 4.06 34.01
CA GLU A 184 0.64 3.55 32.68
C GLU A 184 -0.55 2.89 31.96
N GLY A 185 -1.60 2.49 32.70
CA GLY A 185 -2.83 1.96 32.14
C GLY A 185 -3.69 3.01 31.42
N GLU A 186 -3.72 4.25 31.93
CA GLU A 186 -4.40 5.37 31.28
C GLU A 186 -3.67 5.81 29.99
N ASP A 187 -2.33 5.84 30.04
CA ASP A 187 -1.47 6.11 28.88
C ASP A 187 -1.59 5.03 27.78
N LEU A 188 -1.80 3.77 28.17
CA LEU A 188 -2.03 2.67 27.23
C LEU A 188 -3.39 2.82 26.54
N ALA A 189 -4.45 3.11 27.29
CA ALA A 189 -5.80 3.30 26.74
C ALA A 189 -5.84 4.47 25.73
N ASP A 190 -5.18 5.60 26.03
CA ASP A 190 -5.05 6.71 25.07
C ASP A 190 -4.28 6.29 23.82
N THR A 191 -3.17 5.57 24.00
CA THR A 191 -2.35 5.09 22.87
C THR A 191 -3.15 4.15 21.96
N GLU A 192 -3.95 3.24 22.52
CA GLU A 192 -4.82 2.32 21.77
C GLU A 192 -5.97 3.04 21.06
N ALA A 193 -6.58 4.04 21.70
CA ALA A 193 -7.61 4.88 21.10
C ALA A 193 -7.05 5.66 19.89
N ARG A 194 -5.85 6.24 20.02
CA ARG A 194 -5.17 6.97 18.93
C ARG A 194 -4.80 6.05 17.78
N LEU A 195 -4.26 4.86 18.06
CA LEU A 195 -3.97 3.85 17.03
C LEU A 195 -5.22 3.44 16.25
N SER A 196 -6.34 3.24 16.95
CA SER A 196 -7.63 2.89 16.35
C SER A 196 -8.15 4.02 15.46
N ALA A 197 -8.12 5.26 15.95
CA ALA A 197 -8.54 6.44 15.19
C ALA A 197 -7.70 6.65 13.92
N LEU A 198 -6.39 6.46 14.01
CA LEU A 198 -5.48 6.53 12.85
C LEU A 198 -5.76 5.41 11.83
N GLY A 199 -6.00 4.18 12.31
CA GLY A 199 -6.41 3.07 11.47
C GLY A 199 -7.69 3.38 10.68
N LEU A 200 -8.71 3.92 11.35
CA LEU A 200 -9.98 4.31 10.74
C LEU A 200 -9.81 5.43 9.71
N ARG A 201 -9.02 6.48 10.00
CA ARG A 201 -8.76 7.55 9.03
C ARG A 201 -8.06 7.05 7.77
N ALA A 202 -7.04 6.19 7.93
CA ALA A 202 -6.31 5.62 6.80
C ALA A 202 -7.18 4.66 5.98
N GLN A 203 -8.13 3.97 6.62
CA GLN A 203 -9.11 3.11 5.94
C GLN A 203 -10.13 3.97 5.17
N ALA A 204 -10.72 4.97 5.82
CA ALA A 204 -11.69 5.87 5.20
C ALA A 204 -11.12 6.60 3.97
N ALA A 205 -9.85 7.03 4.01
CA ALA A 205 -9.19 7.64 2.86
C ALA A 205 -9.06 6.68 1.66
N VAL A 206 -8.90 5.38 1.91
CA VAL A 206 -8.81 4.37 0.85
C VAL A 206 -10.18 3.91 0.38
N ASP A 207 -11.17 3.85 1.27
CA ASP A 207 -12.55 3.54 0.90
C ASP A 207 -13.15 4.65 0.02
N ALA A 208 -12.92 5.93 0.37
CA ALA A 208 -13.33 7.07 -0.46
C ALA A 208 -12.72 7.00 -1.87
N LEU A 209 -11.43 6.66 -1.98
CA LEU A 209 -10.78 6.47 -3.27
C LEU A 209 -11.35 5.26 -4.03
N ARG A 210 -11.72 4.19 -3.33
CA ARG A 210 -12.32 3.01 -3.95
C ARG A 210 -13.69 3.34 -4.54
N ASP A 211 -14.50 4.13 -3.85
CA ASP A 211 -15.80 4.57 -4.35
C ASP A 211 -15.64 5.44 -5.60
N GLU A 212 -14.72 6.41 -5.58
CA GLU A 212 -14.42 7.27 -6.74
C GLU A 212 -13.91 6.48 -7.96
N VAL A 213 -13.09 5.45 -7.75
CA VAL A 213 -12.57 4.60 -8.85
C VAL A 213 -13.62 3.60 -9.36
N ALA A 214 -14.52 3.13 -8.49
CA ALA A 214 -15.60 2.22 -8.88
C ALA A 214 -16.60 2.91 -9.82
N ASP A 215 -16.92 4.17 -9.56
CA ASP A 215 -17.77 4.98 -10.43
C ASP A 215 -17.16 5.14 -11.84
N LEU A 216 -15.83 5.14 -11.94
CA LEU A 216 -15.10 5.26 -13.21
C LEU A 216 -15.05 3.97 -14.04
N MET A 217 -15.13 2.80 -13.39
CA MET A 217 -15.15 1.49 -14.04
C MET A 217 -16.53 1.08 -14.56
N LEU A 218 -17.59 1.78 -14.12
CA LEU A 218 -18.98 1.48 -14.45
C LEU A 218 -19.65 2.50 -15.38
N GLY A 219 -19.00 3.67 -15.59
CA GLY A 219 -19.42 4.71 -16.54
C GLY A 219 -18.79 4.57 -17.92
#